data_AF-A0A3M1YHA2-F1
#
_entry.id   AF-A0A3M1YHA2-F1
#
_cell.length_a   1.000
_cell.length_b   1.000
_cell.length_c   1.000
_cell.angle_alpha   90.00
_cell.angle_beta   90.00
_cell.angle_gamma   90.00
#
_symmetry.space_group_name_H-M   'P 1'
#
loop_
_entity.id
_entity.type
_entity.pdbx_description
1 polymer ?
#
loop_
_entity_poly.entity_id
_entity_poly.type
_entity_poly.pdbx_seq_one_letter_code
_entity_poly.pdbx_strand_id
1 'polypeptide(L)'
;MSDDQIKQKIAQVQAMYGQELMQKANVTGVGIGYKRIKGESTDQLALVVMVKEKVPIDDLAPQDRIPSEIDGIPVDVQDVGGMFFAQ
;
A
#
# COMPACT_ATOMS: atom_id res chain seq x y z
N MET A 1 3.93 10.25 18.37
CA MET A 1 3.90 8.77 18.47
C MET A 1 5.30 8.28 18.17
N SER A 2 5.80 7.28 18.88
CA SER A 2 7.06 6.65 18.49
C SER A 2 6.87 5.82 17.21
N ASP A 3 7.95 5.57 16.48
CA ASP A 3 7.94 4.74 15.28
C ASP A 3 7.31 3.37 15.52
N ASP A 4 7.53 2.78 16.70
CA ASP A 4 6.91 1.50 17.08
C ASP A 4 5.40 1.58 17.21
N GLN A 5 4.87 2.66 17.79
CA GLN A 5 3.42 2.89 17.87
C GLN A 5 2.81 3.08 16.48
N ILE A 6 3.52 3.77 15.59
CA ILE A 6 3.09 3.97 14.19
C ILE A 6 3.08 2.61 13.47
N LYS A 7 4.17 1.83 13.56
CA LYS A 7 4.24 0.48 12.98
C LYS A 7 3.13 -0.43 13.49
N GLN A 8 2.84 -0.41 14.78
CA GLN A 8 1.75 -1.20 15.35
C GLN A 8 0.39 -0.78 14.80
N LYS A 9 0.14 0.53 14.65
CA LYS A 9 -1.11 1.01 14.04
C LYS A 9 -1.21 0.57 12.57
N ILE A 10 -0.13 0.67 11.79
CA ILE A 10 -0.12 0.21 10.40
C ILE A 10 -0.34 -1.30 10.33
N ALA A 11 0.26 -2.09 11.23
CA ALA A 11 0.06 -3.54 11.30
C ALA A 11 -1.41 -3.91 11.60
N GLN A 12 -2.09 -3.16 12.45
CA GLN A 12 -3.52 -3.35 12.71
C GLN A 12 -4.36 -3.07 11.46
N VAL A 13 -4.08 -1.97 10.75
CA VAL A 13 -4.75 -1.62 9.49
C VAL A 13 -4.45 -2.70 8.43
N GLN A 14 -3.21 -3.16 8.31
CA GLN A 14 -2.84 -4.24 7.41
C GLN A 14 -3.63 -5.53 7.71
N ALA A 15 -3.76 -5.90 8.99
CA ALA A 15 -4.50 -7.10 9.38
C ALA A 15 -6.00 -6.98 9.08
N MET A 16 -6.57 -5.78 9.23
CA MET A 16 -8.00 -5.54 9.02
C MET A 16 -8.38 -5.45 7.54
N TYR A 17 -7.59 -4.73 6.73
CA TYR A 17 -7.93 -4.41 5.33
C TYR A 17 -7.08 -5.15 4.30
N GLY A 18 -6.00 -5.80 4.71
CA GLY A 18 -5.05 -6.44 3.77
C GLY A 18 -5.70 -7.47 2.86
N GLN A 19 -6.64 -8.28 3.39
CA GLN A 19 -7.36 -9.27 2.58
C GLN A 19 -8.27 -8.62 1.53
N GLU A 20 -8.95 -7.52 1.87
CA GLU A 20 -9.79 -6.77 0.92
C GLU A 20 -8.92 -6.10 -0.16
N LEU A 21 -7.79 -5.50 0.24
CA LEU A 21 -6.84 -4.89 -0.68
C LEU A 21 -6.28 -5.92 -1.68
N MET A 22 -5.97 -7.14 -1.21
CA MET A 22 -5.52 -8.24 -2.07
C MET A 22 -6.57 -8.72 -3.09
N GLN A 23 -7.84 -8.36 -2.93
CA GLN A 23 -8.90 -8.68 -3.90
C GLN A 23 -9.02 -7.65 -5.02
N LYS A 24 -8.42 -6.46 -4.88
CA LYS A 24 -8.46 -5.41 -5.90
C LYS A 24 -7.63 -5.80 -7.11
N ALA A 25 -8.08 -5.40 -8.29
CA ALA A 25 -7.34 -5.61 -9.53
C ALA A 25 -5.93 -5.02 -9.42
N ASN A 26 -4.96 -5.77 -9.96
CA ASN A 26 -3.53 -5.41 -10.01
C ASN A 26 -2.78 -5.45 -8.68
N VAL A 27 -3.42 -5.64 -7.52
CA VAL A 27 -2.72 -5.77 -6.23
C VAL A 27 -2.02 -7.12 -6.14
N THR A 28 -0.73 -7.10 -5.80
CA THR A 28 0.12 -8.29 -5.66
C THR A 28 0.62 -8.51 -4.24
N GLY A 29 0.52 -7.50 -3.37
CA GLY A 29 0.98 -7.59 -1.99
C GLY A 29 0.59 -6.38 -1.15
N VAL A 30 0.57 -6.56 0.17
CA VAL A 30 0.35 -5.49 1.15
C VAL A 30 1.35 -5.66 2.29
N GLY A 31 2.03 -4.57 2.65
CA GLY A 31 3.07 -4.57 3.68
C GLY A 31 3.19 -3.25 4.44
N ILE A 32 4.17 -3.18 5.32
CA ILE A 32 4.54 -1.98 6.06
C ILE A 32 5.88 -1.51 5.53
N GLY A 33 5.98 -0.24 5.15
CA GLY A 33 7.21 0.30 4.61
C GLY A 33 7.23 1.81 4.65
N TYR A 34 8.29 2.38 4.10
CA TYR A 34 8.40 3.82 3.93
C TYR A 34 7.73 4.24 2.63
N LYS A 35 6.98 5.34 2.70
CA LYS A 35 6.37 5.97 1.54
C LYS A 35 7.45 6.39 0.56
N ARG A 36 7.21 6.20 -0.74
CA ARG A 36 8.11 6.66 -1.80
C ARG A 36 7.52 7.86 -2.55
N ILE A 37 8.33 8.89 -2.75
CA ILE A 37 7.96 10.06 -3.55
C ILE A 37 8.99 10.20 -4.66
N LYS A 38 8.54 10.21 -5.92
CA LYS A 38 9.40 10.28 -7.12
C LYS A 38 10.52 9.23 -7.15
N GLY A 39 10.26 8.05 -6.59
CA GLY A 39 11.22 6.93 -6.54
C GLY A 39 12.14 6.92 -5.32
N GLU A 40 12.12 7.97 -4.49
CA GLU A 40 12.93 8.05 -3.28
C GLU A 40 12.13 7.69 -2.03
N SER A 41 12.72 6.89 -1.14
CA SER A 41 12.14 6.57 0.16
C SER A 41 12.14 7.81 1.05
N THR A 42 11.01 8.06 1.70
CA THR A 42 10.86 9.09 2.74
C THR A 42 11.08 8.50 4.14
N ASP A 43 11.03 9.34 5.17
CA ASP A 43 10.99 8.95 6.58
C ASP A 43 9.56 8.61 7.08
N GLN A 44 8.55 8.76 6.23
CA GLN A 44 7.16 8.50 6.58
C GLN A 44 6.81 7.03 6.40
N LEU A 45 6.48 6.35 7.50
CA LEU A 45 5.89 5.01 7.45
C LEU A 45 4.47 5.03 6.88
N ALA A 46 4.15 4.03 6.07
CA ALA A 46 2.88 3.88 5.38
C ALA A 46 2.48 2.41 5.23
N LEU A 47 1.20 2.18 4.97
CA LEU A 47 0.72 0.92 4.43
C LEU A 47 1.12 0.86 2.95
N VAL A 48 2.02 -0.04 2.60
CA VAL A 48 2.49 -0.19 1.22
C VAL A 48 1.62 -1.20 0.50
N VAL A 49 0.96 -0.78 -0.58
CA VAL A 49 0.21 -1.64 -1.48
C VAL A 49 1.01 -1.82 -2.75
N MET A 50 1.40 -3.06 -3.03
CA MET A 50 2.20 -3.44 -4.18
C MET A 50 1.26 -3.76 -5.34
N VAL A 51 1.50 -3.17 -6.50
CA VAL A 51 0.71 -3.40 -7.71
C VAL A 51 1.59 -3.83 -8.88
N LYS A 52 1.05 -4.67 -9.76
CA LYS A 52 1.75 -5.14 -10.96
C LYS A 52 2.23 -3.97 -11.83
N GLU A 53 1.36 -2.98 -12.00
CA GLU A 53 1.61 -1.75 -12.77
C GLU A 53 0.74 -0.60 -12.23
N LYS A 54 1.16 0.64 -12.47
CA LYS A 54 0.37 1.83 -12.15
C LYS A 54 -0.58 2.14 -13.30
N VAL A 55 -1.88 1.98 -13.04
CA VAL A 55 -2.96 2.32 -13.96
C VAL A 55 -3.51 3.70 -13.60
N PRO A 56 -3.77 4.60 -14.57
CA PRO A 56 -4.45 5.87 -14.31
C PRO A 56 -5.79 5.66 -13.60
N ILE A 57 -6.14 6.55 -12.67
CA ILE A 57 -7.36 6.39 -11.86
C ILE A 57 -8.65 6.39 -12.71
N ASP A 58 -8.64 7.08 -13.84
CA ASP A 58 -9.76 7.14 -14.78
C ASP A 58 -9.98 5.82 -15.52
N ASP A 59 -8.92 5.02 -15.67
CA ASP A 59 -8.96 3.68 -16.28
C ASP A 59 -9.21 2.58 -15.23
N LEU A 60 -9.21 2.92 -13.93
CA LEU A 60 -9.53 1.99 -12.84
C LEU A 60 -11.03 2.00 -12.53
N ALA A 61 -11.60 0.79 -12.44
CA ALA A 61 -12.94 0.60 -11.90
C ALA A 61 -13.01 1.14 -10.46
N PRO A 62 -14.13 1.77 -10.04
CA PRO A 62 -14.23 2.39 -8.72
C PRO A 62 -13.87 1.45 -7.57
N GLN A 63 -14.21 0.16 -7.64
CA GLN A 63 -13.89 -0.82 -6.61
C GLN A 63 -12.38 -1.17 -6.50
N ASP A 64 -11.61 -0.97 -7.57
CA ASP A 64 -10.17 -1.29 -7.61
C ASP A 64 -9.30 -0.10 -7.21
N ARG A 65 -9.92 1.08 -7.04
CA ARG A 65 -9.23 2.27 -6.54
C ARG A 65 -8.82 2.03 -5.09
N ILE A 66 -7.54 2.28 -4.82
CA ILE A 66 -6.96 2.24 -3.49
C ILE A 66 -6.99 3.67 -2.93
N PRO A 67 -7.60 3.90 -1.75
CA PRO A 67 -7.60 5.23 -1.14
C PRO A 67 -6.18 5.61 -0.70
N SER A 68 -5.89 6.91 -0.67
CA SER A 68 -4.58 7.42 -0.22
C SER A 68 -4.36 7.31 1.30
N GLU A 69 -5.41 6.97 2.06
CA GLU A 69 -5.40 6.83 3.51
C GLU A 69 -6.46 5.83 3.96
N ILE A 70 -6.16 5.02 4.97
CA ILE A 70 -7.10 4.11 5.65
C ILE A 70 -6.92 4.28 7.15
N ASP A 71 -7.99 4.59 7.90
CA ASP A 71 -7.96 4.79 9.36
C ASP A 71 -6.89 5.77 9.86
N GLY A 72 -6.63 6.83 9.09
CA GLY A 72 -5.60 7.82 9.41
C GLY A 72 -4.17 7.31 9.15
N ILE A 73 -4.00 6.19 8.46
CA ILE A 73 -2.71 5.68 8.01
C ILE A 73 -2.53 5.97 6.52
N PRO A 74 -1.43 6.65 6.12
CA PRO A 74 -1.16 6.89 4.72
C PRO A 74 -0.96 5.57 3.97
N VAL A 75 -1.50 5.48 2.76
CA VAL A 75 -1.32 4.36 1.85
C VAL A 75 -0.37 4.79 0.74
N ASP A 76 0.63 3.95 0.46
CA ASP A 76 1.58 4.15 -0.61
C ASP A 76 1.46 3.04 -1.65
N VAL A 77 1.09 3.39 -2.88
CA VAL A 77 0.93 2.44 -3.98
C VAL A 77 2.23 2.36 -4.77
N GLN A 78 2.92 1.23 -4.65
CA GLN A 78 4.20 0.98 -5.31
C GLN A 78 4.04 -0.04 -6.43
N ASP A 79 4.46 0.32 -7.63
CA ASP A 79 4.59 -0.63 -8.72
C ASP A 79 5.83 -1.49 -8.49
N VAL A 80 5.63 -2.79 -8.63
CA VAL A 80 6.66 -3.77 -8.30
C VAL A 80 7.40 -4.31 -9.52
N GLY A 81 6.91 -3.99 -10.73
CA GLY A 81 7.39 -4.64 -11.96
C GLY A 81 7.13 -6.16 -11.93
N GLY A 82 7.41 -6.84 -13.04
CA GLY A 82 7.09 -8.26 -13.21
C GLY A 82 7.84 -9.27 -12.34
N MET A 83 8.50 -8.86 -11.24
CA MET A 83 9.30 -9.76 -10.42
C MET A 83 9.15 -9.45 -8.93
N PHE A 84 8.01 -9.84 -8.35
CA PHE A 84 7.93 -10.03 -6.90
C PHE A 84 7.70 -11.50 -6.59
N PHE A 85 8.69 -12.10 -5.92
CA PHE A 85 8.54 -13.37 -5.22
C PHE A 85 8.09 -13.03 -3.80
N ALA A 86 6.83 -13.35 -3.46
CA ALA A 86 6.44 -13.47 -2.07
C ALA A 86 7.17 -14.71 -1.50
N GLN A 87 7.97 -14.53 -0.45
CA GLN A 87 8.47 -15.62 0.40
C GLN A 87 7.63 -15.68 1.67
#